data_AF-A0A8R7PE47-F1
#
_entry.id   AF-A0A8R7PE47-F1
#
_cell.length_a   1.000
_cell.length_b   1.000
_cell.length_c   1.000
_cell.angle_alpha   90.00
_cell.angle_beta   90.00
_cell.angle_gamma   90.00
#
_symmetry.space_group_name_H-M   'P 1'
#
loop_
_entity.id
_entity.type
_entity.pdbx_description
1 polymer ?
#
loop_
_entity_poly.entity_id
_entity_poly.type
_entity_poly.pdbx_seq_one_letter_code
_entity_poly.pdbx_strand_id
1 'polypeptide(L)'
;MKELDQGAYEYLDAIDPRQWCKAYFHELPKCDLLLNNSCEVFNKYILDAREMPIVTCLKKIKDQLMTRFYSKNLESEEMCRQICPKIRKKLDKNINMSNNCTALPAGQHIFHVMGMVGEYDVNIQKEECSCRAWQLS
;
A
#
# COMPACT_ATOMS: atom_id res chain seq x y z
N MET A 1 -14.30 -19.34 1.46
CA MET A 1 -15.03 -18.95 0.23
C MET A 1 -15.94 -20.07 -0.26
N LYS A 2 -15.42 -21.29 -0.39
CA LYS A 2 -16.22 -22.50 -0.73
C LYS A 2 -17.47 -22.70 0.16
N GLU A 3 -17.34 -22.43 1.46
CA GLU A 3 -18.46 -22.53 2.42
C GLU A 3 -19.44 -21.34 2.36
N LEU A 4 -19.05 -20.22 1.74
CA LEU A 4 -19.86 -18.99 1.65
C LEU A 4 -20.64 -18.92 0.34
N ASP A 5 -19.97 -19.21 -0.78
CA ASP A 5 -20.55 -19.24 -2.13
C ASP A 5 -19.70 -20.16 -3.01
N GLN A 6 -20.32 -21.25 -3.46
CA GLN A 6 -19.68 -22.27 -4.28
C GLN A 6 -19.36 -21.74 -5.70
N GLY A 7 -20.23 -20.93 -6.30
CA GLY A 7 -20.02 -20.39 -7.64
C GLY A 7 -18.89 -19.35 -7.67
N ALA A 8 -18.81 -18.51 -6.65
CA ALA A 8 -17.69 -17.57 -6.50
C ALA A 8 -16.35 -18.30 -6.28
N TYR A 9 -16.36 -19.40 -5.53
CA TYR A 9 -15.17 -20.24 -5.35
C TYR A 9 -14.71 -20.84 -6.68
N GLU A 10 -15.60 -21.48 -7.43
CA GLU A 10 -15.27 -22.08 -8.74
C GLU A 10 -14.74 -21.05 -9.73
N TYR A 11 -15.33 -19.85 -9.76
CA TYR A 11 -14.85 -18.75 -10.58
C TYR A 11 -13.41 -18.33 -10.23
N LEU A 12 -13.11 -18.15 -8.94
CA LEU A 12 -11.77 -17.75 -8.50
C LEU A 12 -10.74 -18.86 -8.67
N ASP A 13 -11.13 -20.12 -8.49
CA ASP A 13 -10.29 -21.30 -8.67
C ASP A 13 -9.89 -21.49 -10.15
N ALA A 14 -10.76 -21.08 -11.09
CA ALA A 14 -10.48 -21.10 -12.52
C ALA A 14 -9.46 -20.02 -12.97
N ILE A 15 -9.16 -19.03 -12.12
CA ILE A 15 -8.27 -17.91 -12.44
C ILE A 15 -6.95 -18.09 -11.69
N ASP A 16 -5.82 -17.86 -12.38
CA ASP A 16 -4.50 -17.90 -11.75
C ASP A 16 -4.47 -17.00 -10.49
N PRO A 17 -4.19 -17.55 -9.29
CA PRO A 17 -4.11 -16.79 -8.04
C PRO A 17 -3.17 -15.59 -8.09
N ARG A 18 -2.16 -15.59 -8.96
CA ARG A 18 -1.25 -14.47 -9.19
C ARG A 18 -1.95 -13.21 -9.73
N GLN A 19 -3.16 -13.35 -10.26
CA GLN A 19 -3.93 -12.23 -10.80
C GLN A 19 -4.83 -11.55 -9.77
N TRP A 20 -5.21 -12.25 -8.70
CA TRP A 20 -6.26 -11.77 -7.79
C TRP A 20 -5.93 -11.91 -6.30
N CYS A 21 -4.94 -12.73 -5.93
CA CYS A 21 -4.56 -12.95 -4.55
C CYS A 21 -3.14 -12.42 -4.28
N LYS A 22 -3.04 -11.37 -3.45
CA LYS A 22 -1.76 -10.72 -3.11
C LYS A 22 -0.69 -11.71 -2.62
N ALA A 23 -1.11 -12.75 -1.89
CA ALA A 23 -0.20 -13.78 -1.38
C ALA A 23 0.57 -14.56 -2.47
N TYR A 24 0.17 -14.47 -3.74
CA TYR A 24 0.83 -15.12 -4.88
C TYR A 24 1.52 -14.13 -5.83
N PHE A 25 1.46 -12.83 -5.55
CA PHE A 25 2.07 -11.82 -6.42
C PHE A 25 3.61 -11.97 -6.45
N HIS A 26 4.20 -11.45 -7.52
CA HIS A 26 5.65 -11.38 -7.67
C HIS A 26 6.24 -10.36 -6.68
N GLU A 27 7.42 -10.65 -6.17
CA GLU A 27 8.11 -9.83 -5.15
C GLU A 27 8.87 -8.63 -5.75
N LEU A 28 8.89 -8.51 -7.08
CA LEU A 28 9.57 -7.42 -7.78
C LEU A 28 8.76 -6.11 -7.69
N PRO A 29 7.45 -6.09 -8.03
CA PRO A 29 6.63 -4.91 -7.82
C PRO A 29 6.30 -4.71 -6.34
N LYS A 30 7.16 -3.98 -5.63
CA LYS A 30 6.93 -3.50 -4.25
C LYS A 30 6.06 -2.25 -4.24
N CYS A 31 4.84 -2.37 -4.76
CA CYS A 31 3.94 -1.23 -4.91
C CYS A 31 2.50 -1.62 -4.53
N ASP A 32 1.99 -1.00 -3.48
CA ASP A 32 0.58 -1.10 -3.09
C ASP A 32 -0.38 -0.30 -4.00
N LEU A 33 0.13 0.29 -5.10
CA LEU A 33 -0.69 1.12 -5.99
C LEU A 33 -1.47 0.24 -6.96
N LEU A 34 -2.77 0.12 -6.72
CA LEU A 34 -3.70 -0.43 -7.70
C LEU A 34 -3.99 0.63 -8.76
N LEU A 35 -3.94 0.24 -10.05
CA LEU A 35 -4.17 1.15 -11.18
C LEU A 35 -5.51 1.91 -11.06
N ASN A 36 -6.55 1.22 -10.61
CA ASN A 36 -7.87 1.81 -10.39
C ASN A 36 -7.83 2.99 -9.38
N ASN A 37 -7.05 2.87 -8.30
CA ASN A 37 -6.93 3.94 -7.31
C ASN A 37 -6.35 5.23 -7.93
N SER A 38 -5.42 5.11 -8.88
CA SER A 38 -4.87 6.27 -9.59
C SER A 38 -5.91 6.94 -10.49
N CYS A 39 -6.68 6.15 -11.24
CA CYS A 39 -7.77 6.65 -12.07
C CYS A 39 -8.85 7.33 -11.23
N GLU A 40 -9.26 6.72 -10.11
CA GLU A 40 -10.25 7.28 -9.19
C GLU A 40 -9.79 8.61 -8.58
N VAL A 41 -8.54 8.68 -8.12
CA VAL A 41 -7.96 9.91 -7.56
C VAL A 41 -7.89 11.01 -8.63
N PHE A 42 -7.45 10.68 -9.84
CA PHE A 42 -7.38 11.65 -10.93
C PHE A 42 -8.77 12.14 -11.33
N ASN A 43 -9.73 11.24 -11.53
CA ASN A 43 -11.10 11.56 -11.88
C ASN A 43 -11.77 12.45 -10.83
N LYS A 44 -11.53 12.17 -9.55
CA LYS A 44 -11.99 13.03 -8.45
C LYS A 44 -11.31 14.40 -8.47
N TYR A 45 -10.02 14.46 -8.81
CA TYR A 45 -9.26 15.70 -8.84
C TYR A 45 -9.73 16.66 -9.94
N ILE A 46 -10.09 16.13 -11.11
CA ILE A 46 -10.54 16.93 -12.26
C ILE A 46 -12.07 17.10 -12.32
N LEU A 47 -12.81 16.66 -11.29
CA LEU A 47 -14.27 16.55 -11.32
C LEU A 47 -14.95 17.86 -11.75
N ASP A 48 -14.57 18.98 -11.16
CA ASP A 48 -15.16 20.30 -11.49
C ASP A 48 -14.61 20.90 -12.79
N ALA A 49 -13.46 20.43 -13.27
CA ALA A 49 -12.83 20.93 -14.49
C ALA A 49 -13.44 20.25 -15.73
N ARG A 50 -13.79 18.96 -15.63
CA ARG A 50 -14.28 18.16 -16.74
C ARG A 50 -15.66 18.62 -17.27
N GLU A 51 -16.43 19.32 -16.44
CA GLU A 51 -17.74 19.88 -16.82
C GLU A 51 -17.63 21.21 -17.60
N MET A 52 -16.40 21.72 -17.77
CA MET A 52 -16.12 22.96 -18.47
C MET A 52 -15.72 22.71 -19.93
N PRO A 53 -15.87 23.71 -20.83
CA PRO A 53 -15.34 23.62 -22.19
C PRO A 53 -13.85 23.29 -22.21
N ILE A 54 -13.38 22.58 -23.24
CA ILE A 54 -12.04 21.96 -23.29
C ILE A 54 -10.89 22.93 -22.93
N VAL A 55 -10.92 24.16 -23.44
CA VAL A 55 -9.90 25.17 -23.16
C VAL A 55 -9.91 25.59 -21.69
N THR A 56 -11.09 25.77 -21.11
CA THR A 56 -11.28 26.14 -19.71
C THR A 56 -10.91 24.99 -18.78
N CYS A 57 -11.29 23.75 -19.14
CA CYS A 57 -10.91 22.54 -18.43
C CYS A 57 -9.39 22.43 -18.29
N LEU A 58 -8.66 22.56 -19.41
CA LEU A 58 -7.18 22.48 -19.42
C LEU A 58 -6.54 23.60 -18.58
N LYS A 59 -7.04 24.83 -18.68
CA LYS A 59 -6.56 25.95 -17.85
C LYS A 59 -6.75 25.65 -16.36
N LYS A 60 -7.93 25.18 -15.97
CA LYS A 60 -8.24 24.85 -14.57
C LYS A 60 -7.37 23.71 -14.04
N ILE A 61 -7.17 22.64 -14.81
CA ILE A 61 -6.27 21.53 -14.43
C ILE A 61 -4.83 22.04 -14.25
N LYS A 62 -4.33 22.85 -15.19
CA LYS A 62 -2.99 23.46 -15.09
C LYS A 62 -2.85 24.28 -13.81
N ASP A 63 -3.81 25.15 -13.52
CA ASP A 63 -3.77 26.01 -12.33
C ASP A 63 -3.83 25.19 -11.03
N GLN A 64 -4.70 24.17 -10.96
CA GLN A 64 -4.75 23.24 -9.83
C GLN A 64 -3.41 22.53 -9.61
N LEU A 65 -2.76 22.06 -10.68
CA LEU A 65 -1.46 21.39 -10.59
C LEU A 65 -0.36 22.34 -10.12
N MET A 66 -0.31 23.56 -10.68
CA MET A 66 0.67 24.58 -10.26
C MET A 66 0.51 24.93 -8.78
N THR A 67 -0.71 25.20 -8.33
CA THR A 67 -0.99 25.46 -6.90
C THR A 67 -0.56 24.28 -6.04
N ARG A 68 -0.88 23.06 -6.45
CA ARG A 68 -0.51 21.85 -5.70
C ARG A 68 1.00 21.68 -5.59
N PHE A 69 1.74 21.84 -6.69
CA PHE A 69 3.19 21.73 -6.67
C PHE A 69 3.83 22.80 -5.79
N TYR A 70 3.37 24.05 -5.91
CA TYR A 70 3.86 25.13 -5.08
C TYR A 70 3.60 24.87 -3.58
N SER A 71 2.38 24.50 -3.19
CA SER A 71 2.08 24.15 -1.79
C SER A 71 2.91 22.98 -1.28
N LYS A 72 3.16 21.96 -2.11
CA LYS A 72 3.98 20.81 -1.72
C LYS A 72 5.46 21.15 -1.58
N ASN A 73 5.97 22.08 -2.38
CA ASN A 73 7.33 22.60 -2.21
C ASN A 73 7.46 23.37 -0.89
N LEU A 74 6.52 24.26 -0.58
CA LEU A 74 6.51 24.98 0.71
C LEU A 74 6.46 24.01 1.90
N GLU A 75 5.56 23.02 1.86
CA GLU A 75 5.50 21.98 2.90
C GLU A 75 6.84 21.23 3.03
N SER A 76 7.52 20.98 1.91
CA SER A 76 8.82 20.29 1.90
C SER A 76 9.94 21.15 2.47
N GLU A 77 9.93 22.46 2.24
CA GLU A 77 10.90 23.40 2.79
C GLU A 77 10.73 23.56 4.31
N GLU A 78 9.48 23.58 4.80
CA GLU A 78 9.16 23.62 6.23
C GLU A 78 9.43 22.29 6.95
N MET A 79 9.56 21.18 6.22
CA MET A 79 9.82 19.88 6.83
C MET A 79 11.23 19.80 7.42
N CYS A 80 11.33 19.98 8.74
CA CYS A 80 12.57 19.72 9.48
C CYS A 80 12.85 18.23 9.74
N ARG A 81 11.92 17.31 9.43
CA ARG A 81 12.02 15.88 9.77
C ARG A 81 12.55 15.07 8.59
N GLN A 82 13.39 14.08 8.88
CA GLN A 82 13.93 13.14 7.87
C GLN A 82 12.86 12.26 7.19
N ILE A 83 11.69 12.11 7.81
CA ILE A 83 10.62 11.22 7.31
C ILE A 83 9.33 12.03 7.11
N CYS A 84 8.75 11.93 5.91
CA CYS A 84 7.48 12.56 5.57
C CYS A 84 6.36 12.15 6.53
N PRO A 85 5.44 13.05 6.93
CA PRO A 85 4.37 12.78 7.89
C PRO A 85 3.52 11.55 7.56
N LYS A 86 3.24 11.30 6.27
CA LYS A 86 2.47 10.13 5.83
C LYS A 86 3.21 8.82 6.08
N ILE A 87 4.51 8.79 5.81
CA ILE A 87 5.36 7.61 6.07
C ILE A 87 5.49 7.41 7.58
N ARG A 88 5.72 8.50 8.32
CA ARG A 88 5.79 8.45 9.78
C ARG A 88 4.51 7.90 10.41
N LYS A 89 3.35 8.35 9.94
CA LYS A 89 2.04 7.83 10.38
C LYS A 89 1.88 6.33 10.10
N LYS A 90 2.38 5.81 8.97
CA LYS A 90 2.39 4.37 8.69
C LYS A 90 3.32 3.63 9.67
N LEU A 91 4.52 4.16 9.90
CA LEU A 91 5.48 3.59 10.84
C LEU A 91 4.91 3.54 12.26
N ASP A 92 4.35 4.64 12.76
CA ASP A 92 3.76 4.72 14.10
C ASP A 92 2.59 3.72 14.25
N LYS A 93 1.79 3.51 13.18
CA LYS A 93 0.74 2.48 13.16
C LYS A 93 1.34 1.07 13.31
N ASN A 94 2.42 0.77 12.60
CA ASN A 94 3.09 -0.53 12.67
C ASN A 94 3.74 -0.75 14.04
N ILE A 95 4.36 0.27 14.63
CA ILE A 95 4.89 0.24 16.01
C ILE A 95 3.77 -0.08 17.01
N ASN A 96 2.61 0.56 16.86
CA ASN A 96 1.49 0.27 17.75
C ASN A 96 0.98 -1.17 17.58
N MET A 97 0.95 -1.70 16.34
CA MET A 97 0.57 -3.09 16.08
C MET A 97 1.60 -4.10 16.62
N SER A 98 2.89 -3.77 16.61
CA SER A 98 3.92 -4.68 17.11
C SER A 98 3.81 -4.95 18.61
N ASN A 99 3.12 -4.09 19.38
CA ASN A 99 2.81 -4.36 20.79
C ASN A 99 1.96 -5.62 20.98
N ASN A 100 1.27 -6.08 19.94
CA ASN A 100 0.47 -7.31 19.97
C ASN A 100 1.25 -8.53 19.47
N CYS A 101 2.57 -8.41 19.29
CA CYS A 101 3.43 -9.48 18.80
C CYS A 101 4.49 -9.82 19.84
N THR A 102 4.74 -11.11 20.02
CA THR A 102 5.84 -11.62 20.85
C THR A 102 6.88 -12.28 19.94
N ALA A 103 8.10 -11.76 19.95
CA ALA A 103 9.20 -12.29 19.15
C ALA A 103 10.14 -13.16 20.00
N LEU A 104 10.33 -14.40 19.57
CA LEU A 104 11.27 -15.36 20.18
C LEU A 104 12.46 -15.59 19.22
N PRO A 105 13.71 -15.46 19.69
CA PRO A 105 14.87 -15.69 18.84
C PRO A 105 15.00 -17.18 18.50
N ALA A 106 15.08 -17.51 17.20
CA ALA A 106 15.32 -18.86 16.70
C ALA A 106 16.77 -19.08 16.24
N GLY A 107 17.61 -18.03 16.25
CA GLY A 107 19.01 -18.06 15.84
C GLY A 107 19.23 -17.51 14.42
N GLN A 108 20.48 -17.16 14.08
CA GLN A 108 20.88 -16.70 12.72
C GLN A 108 19.97 -15.60 12.12
N HIS A 109 19.60 -14.60 12.92
CA HIS A 109 18.69 -13.50 12.55
C HIS A 109 17.24 -13.90 12.25
N ILE A 110 16.85 -15.12 12.61
CA ILE A 110 15.48 -15.63 12.51
C ILE A 110 14.78 -15.45 13.87
N PHE A 111 13.56 -14.93 13.79
CA PHE A 111 12.67 -14.76 14.92
C PHE A 111 11.36 -15.48 14.64
N HIS A 112 10.93 -16.29 15.59
CA HIS A 112 9.58 -16.83 15.61
C HIS A 112 8.68 -15.79 16.28
N VAL A 113 7.76 -15.22 15.52
CA VAL A 113 6.90 -14.11 15.93
C VAL A 113 5.47 -14.61 16.08
N MET A 114 4.98 -14.63 17.32
CA MET A 114 3.60 -14.93 17.64
C MET A 114 2.79 -13.63 17.60
N GLY A 115 1.89 -13.49 16.62
CA GLY A 115 0.98 -12.35 16.49
C GLY A 115 -0.48 -12.72 16.77
N MET A 116 -1.38 -11.75 16.69
CA MET A 116 -2.82 -11.98 16.94
C MET A 116 -3.49 -12.92 15.94
N VAL A 117 -3.00 -12.97 14.70
CA VAL A 117 -3.65 -13.68 13.59
C VAL A 117 -2.96 -15.02 13.30
N GLY A 118 -1.78 -15.25 13.87
CA GLY A 118 -0.98 -16.45 13.63
C GLY A 118 0.47 -16.27 14.03
N GLU A 119 1.25 -17.31 13.76
CA GLU A 119 2.68 -17.38 14.05
C GLU A 119 3.47 -17.30 12.75
N TYR A 120 4.59 -16.58 12.78
CA TYR A 120 5.37 -16.27 11.59
C TYR A 120 6.86 -16.39 11.88
N ASP A 121 7.60 -16.95 10.92
CA ASP A 121 9.06 -16.93 10.96
C ASP A 121 9.56 -15.74 10.16
N VAL A 122 10.32 -14.88 10.81
CA VAL A 122 10.85 -13.63 10.24
C VAL A 122 12.37 -13.70 10.22
N ASN A 123 12.95 -13.65 9.03
CA ASN A 123 14.39 -13.51 8.83
C ASN A 123 14.72 -12.03 8.56
N ILE A 124 15.33 -11.38 9.55
CA ILE A 124 15.64 -9.94 9.47
C ILE A 124 16.78 -9.68 8.48
N GLN A 125 17.75 -10.57 8.35
CA GLN A 125 18.89 -10.38 7.46
C GLN A 125 18.49 -10.49 5.98
N LYS A 126 17.56 -11.42 5.67
CA LYS A 126 17.05 -11.63 4.32
C LYS A 126 15.83 -10.79 3.97
N GLU A 127 15.28 -10.05 4.94
CA GLU A 127 14.03 -9.30 4.75
C GLU A 127 12.85 -10.21 4.34
N GLU A 128 12.75 -11.39 4.96
CA GLU A 128 11.76 -12.42 4.63
C GLU A 128 10.82 -12.69 5.80
N CYS A 129 9.52 -12.83 5.51
CA CYS A 129 8.51 -13.33 6.44
C CYS A 129 7.84 -14.57 5.83
N SER A 130 7.50 -15.58 6.64
CA SER A 130 6.67 -16.71 6.21
C SER A 130 5.29 -16.25 5.69
N CYS A 131 4.80 -15.12 6.19
CA CYS A 131 3.59 -14.44 5.73
C CYS A 131 3.71 -13.78 4.35
N ARG A 132 4.91 -13.71 3.76
CA ARG A 132 5.26 -12.97 2.54
C ARG A 132 4.99 -11.46 2.55
N ALA A 133 4.44 -10.91 3.64
CA ALA A 133 4.06 -9.50 3.71
C ALA A 133 5.27 -8.57 3.51
N TRP A 134 6.44 -8.93 4.04
CA TRP A 134 7.67 -8.15 3.87
C TRP A 134 8.11 -8.13 2.40
N GLN A 135 8.07 -9.28 1.74
CA GLN A 135 8.48 -9.44 0.34
C GLN A 135 7.51 -8.77 -0.64
N LEU A 136 6.26 -8.56 -0.22
CA LEU A 136 5.18 -7.97 -1.01
C LEU A 136 4.85 -6.52 -0.62
N SER A 137 5.65 -5.90 0.24
CA SER A 137 5.47 -4.51 0.74
C SER A 137 6.51 -3.55 0.19
#